data_AF-A0A920K799-F1
#
_entry.id   AF-A0A920K799-F1
#
_cell.length_a   1.000
_cell.length_b   1.000
_cell.length_c   1.000
_cell.angle_alpha   90.00
_cell.angle_beta   90.00
_cell.angle_gamma   90.00
#
_symmetry.space_group_name_H-M   'P 1'
#
loop_
_entity.id
_entity.type
_entity.pdbx_description
1 polymer ?
#
loop_
_entity_poly.entity_id
_entity_poly.type
_entity_poly.pdbx_seq_one_letter_code
_entity_poly.pdbx_strand_id
1 'polypeptide(L)'
;MTDLSTPSKQAFVEQGSGLSISKSTSEIIHDFILERMPAPGQTLADAAMHHFAAPGKMLRAKMALRAADLLKVDRPAALHWAAAIEVLHNASLVHDDICDGDQLRRGRPAVWSKFGRDVALPSATG
;
A
#
# COMPACT_ATOMS: atom_id res chain seq x y z
N MET A 1 34.40 -0.55 -2.69
CA MET A 1 34.15 -1.08 -1.34
C MET A 1 33.56 0.06 -0.53
N THR A 2 32.26 0.29 -0.67
CA THR A 2 31.54 1.39 -0.03
C THR A 2 30.95 0.90 1.28
N ASP A 3 31.32 1.61 2.34
CA ASP A 3 30.99 1.37 3.73
C ASP A 3 29.47 1.40 3.97
N LEU A 4 28.92 0.27 4.39
CA LEU A 4 27.56 0.09 4.89
C LEU A 4 27.60 0.16 6.42
N SER A 5 27.72 1.37 6.96
CA SER A 5 27.54 1.61 8.39
C SER A 5 26.80 2.92 8.60
N THR A 6 25.49 2.83 8.83
CA THR A 6 24.78 3.49 9.94
C THR A 6 23.35 2.95 10.00
N PRO A 7 22.96 2.21 11.06
CA PRO A 7 21.56 1.96 11.33
C PRO A 7 20.96 3.23 11.97
N SER A 8 20.02 3.89 11.30
CA SER A 8 19.21 4.96 11.89
C SER A 8 18.35 4.38 13.02
N LYS A 9 18.91 4.40 14.23
CA LYS A 9 18.16 4.28 15.47
C LYS A 9 17.45 5.61 15.74
N GLN A 10 16.23 5.48 16.27
CA GLN A 10 15.37 6.49 16.91
C GLN A 10 14.31 7.14 16.03
N ALA A 11 13.07 6.72 16.27
CA ALA A 11 12.02 7.63 16.71
C ALA A 11 10.86 6.83 17.33
N PHE A 12 10.96 6.45 18.60
CA PHE A 12 9.79 6.25 19.44
C PHE A 12 10.14 6.74 20.84
N VAL A 13 9.83 8.00 21.08
CA VAL A 13 9.78 8.60 22.41
C VAL A 13 8.43 8.19 23.00
N GLU A 14 8.45 7.42 24.08
CA GLU A 14 7.30 7.34 25.00
C GLU A 14 7.19 8.65 25.77
N GLN A 15 5.96 9.13 26.00
CA GLN A 15 5.41 9.74 27.23
C GLN A 15 4.17 10.58 26.88
N GLY A 16 3.07 10.41 27.63
CA GLY A 16 1.99 11.42 27.71
C GLY A 16 0.56 10.87 27.71
N SER A 17 -0.12 11.00 28.84
CA SER A 17 -1.52 10.66 29.11
C SER A 17 -2.52 11.32 28.16
N GLY A 18 -3.24 10.48 27.43
CA GLY A 18 -4.41 10.74 26.59
C GLY A 18 -4.82 9.37 26.05
N LEU A 19 -6.09 9.12 25.74
CA LEU A 19 -6.53 7.81 25.26
C LEU A 19 -5.68 7.40 24.04
N SER A 20 -4.69 6.53 24.23
CA SER A 20 -3.73 6.13 23.20
C SER A 20 -4.48 5.30 22.17
N ILE A 21 -4.93 5.92 21.10
CA ILE A 21 -5.46 5.20 19.94
C ILE A 21 -4.28 4.47 19.31
N SER A 22 -4.06 3.22 19.72
CA SER A 22 -3.09 2.36 19.05
C SER A 22 -3.62 2.07 17.65
N LYS A 23 -2.87 2.46 16.60
CA LYS A 23 -3.27 2.18 15.23
C LYS A 23 -3.48 0.68 15.02
N SER A 24 -4.52 0.32 14.29
CA SER A 24 -4.74 -1.07 13.90
C SER A 24 -3.65 -1.53 12.92
N THR A 25 -3.42 -2.85 12.83
CA THR A 25 -2.46 -3.39 11.84
C THR A 25 -2.79 -2.95 10.41
N SER A 26 -4.08 -2.83 10.07
CA SER A 26 -4.50 -2.32 8.76
C SER A 26 -4.05 -0.88 8.55
N GLU A 27 -4.30 0.00 9.52
CA GLU A 27 -3.91 1.42 9.44
C GLU A 27 -2.41 1.57 9.28
N ILE A 28 -1.62 0.83 10.06
CA ILE A 28 -0.16 0.86 9.96
C ILE A 28 0.31 0.51 8.54
N ILE A 29 -0.24 -0.55 7.93
CA ILE A 29 0.16 -0.97 6.58
C ILE A 29 -0.35 0.02 5.54
N HIS A 30 -1.57 0.52 5.70
CA HIS A 30 -2.18 1.46 4.76
C HIS A 30 -1.41 2.78 4.73
N ASP A 31 -1.11 3.34 5.90
CA ASP A 31 -0.27 4.54 6.02
C ASP A 31 1.13 4.28 5.42
N PHE A 32 1.74 3.13 5.73
CA PHE A 32 3.04 2.77 5.20
C PHE A 32 3.08 2.68 3.67
N ILE A 33 1.98 2.24 3.04
CA ILE A 33 1.80 2.23 1.59
C ILE A 33 1.64 3.67 1.08
N LEU A 34 0.76 4.47 1.70
CA LEU A 34 0.49 5.84 1.26
C LEU A 34 1.73 6.74 1.36
N GLU A 35 2.53 6.61 2.41
CA GLU A 35 3.81 7.34 2.58
C GLU A 35 4.83 7.04 1.47
N ARG A 36 4.65 5.94 0.73
CA ARG A 36 5.53 5.51 -0.38
C ARG A 36 4.92 5.77 -1.75
N MET A 37 3.70 6.29 -1.82
CA MET A 37 3.09 6.67 -3.08
C MET A 37 3.74 7.95 -3.64
N PRO A 38 3.79 8.11 -4.97
CA PRO A 38 4.25 9.36 -5.56
C PRO A 38 3.39 10.54 -5.10
N ALA A 39 4.00 11.73 -5.04
CA ALA A 39 3.27 12.94 -4.71
C ALA A 39 2.13 13.20 -5.73
N PRO A 40 0.98 13.71 -5.27
CA PRO A 40 -0.15 14.03 -6.14
C PRO A 40 0.21 15.10 -7.18
N GLY A 41 -0.59 15.20 -8.23
CA GLY A 41 -0.38 16.16 -9.33
C GLY A 41 0.14 15.54 -10.63
N GLN A 42 0.34 14.22 -10.64
CA GLN A 42 0.53 13.43 -11.86
C GLN A 42 -0.63 12.44 -11.98
N THR A 43 -1.14 12.22 -13.20
CA THR A 43 -2.32 11.39 -13.44
C THR A 43 -2.21 9.98 -12.85
N LEU A 44 -1.04 9.35 -12.96
CA LEU A 44 -0.80 8.02 -12.38
C LEU A 44 -0.81 8.04 -10.86
N ALA A 45 -0.23 9.07 -10.23
CA ALA A 45 -0.23 9.24 -8.79
C ALA A 45 -1.67 9.45 -8.27
N ASP A 46 -2.44 10.30 -8.94
CA ASP A 46 -3.84 10.57 -8.58
C ASP A 46 -4.72 9.33 -8.75
N ALA A 47 -4.46 8.51 -9.78
CA ALA A 47 -5.12 7.23 -10.01
C ALA A 47 -4.80 6.22 -8.89
N ALA A 48 -3.52 6.09 -8.51
CA ALA A 48 -3.10 5.24 -7.40
C ALA A 48 -3.73 5.70 -6.07
N MET A 49 -3.66 7.00 -5.76
CA MET A 49 -4.27 7.58 -4.56
C MET A 49 -5.79 7.37 -4.53
N HIS A 50 -6.48 7.48 -5.67
CA HIS A 50 -7.91 7.19 -5.75
C HIS A 50 -8.21 5.72 -5.44
N HIS A 51 -7.40 4.78 -5.92
CA HIS A 51 -7.57 3.35 -5.64
C HIS A 51 -7.35 3.03 -4.15
N PHE A 52 -6.27 3.55 -3.56
CA PHE A 52 -5.92 3.30 -2.17
C PHE A 52 -6.72 4.12 -1.15
N ALA A 53 -7.49 5.12 -1.57
CA ALA A 53 -8.37 5.90 -0.69
C ALA A 53 -9.51 5.08 -0.03
N ALA A 54 -9.80 3.88 -0.56
CA ALA A 54 -10.76 2.96 0.05
C ALA A 54 -10.08 1.59 0.28
N PRO A 55 -9.33 1.42 1.38
CA PRO A 55 -8.59 0.19 1.64
C PRO A 55 -9.54 -1.01 1.83
N GLY A 56 -9.05 -2.18 1.46
CA GLY A 56 -9.77 -3.44 1.64
C GLY A 56 -9.58 -4.03 3.03
N LYS A 57 -9.87 -5.32 3.19
CA LYS A 57 -9.64 -6.05 4.44
C LYS A 57 -8.15 -6.27 4.77
N MET A 58 -7.28 -6.07 3.78
CA MET A 58 -5.81 -6.28 3.85
C MET A 58 -5.42 -7.67 4.36
N LEU A 59 -6.21 -8.70 3.99
CA LEU A 59 -6.01 -10.06 4.47
C LEU A 59 -4.63 -10.59 4.08
N ARG A 60 -4.18 -10.31 2.85
CA ARG A 60 -2.89 -10.77 2.33
C ARG A 60 -1.72 -10.12 3.09
N ALA A 61 -1.78 -8.80 3.29
CA ALA A 61 -0.79 -8.10 4.11
C ALA A 61 -0.71 -8.64 5.54
N LYS A 62 -1.87 -8.88 6.17
CA LYS A 62 -1.94 -9.44 7.54
C LYS A 62 -1.36 -10.85 7.61
N MET A 63 -1.66 -11.70 6.63
CA MET A 63 -1.06 -13.05 6.54
C MET A 63 0.45 -12.98 6.38
N ALA A 64 0.96 -12.07 5.54
CA ALA A 64 2.39 -11.84 5.37
C ALA A 64 3.07 -11.42 6.69
N LEU A 65 2.46 -10.50 7.44
CA LEU A 65 2.97 -10.12 8.76
C LEU A 65 2.95 -11.28 9.75
N ARG A 66 1.89 -12.09 9.79
CA ARG A 66 1.83 -13.26 10.67
C ARG A 66 2.87 -14.31 10.31
N ALA A 67 3.12 -14.54 9.02
CA ALA A 67 4.19 -15.43 8.59
C ALA A 67 5.57 -14.90 9.01
N ALA A 68 5.81 -13.58 8.85
CA ALA A 68 7.03 -12.93 9.29
C ALA A 68 7.25 -13.02 10.81
N ASP A 69 6.18 -12.84 11.61
CA ASP A 69 6.22 -13.01 13.07
C ASP A 69 6.65 -14.44 13.45
N LEU A 70 6.05 -15.46 12.82
CA LEU A 70 6.37 -16.88 13.06
C LEU A 70 7.82 -17.22 12.69
N LEU A 71 8.33 -16.60 11.64
CA LEU A 71 9.71 -16.77 11.15
C LEU A 71 10.72 -15.85 11.84
N LYS A 72 10.28 -15.01 12.79
CA LYS A 72 11.10 -14.04 13.52
C LYS A 72 11.85 -13.07 12.60
N VAL A 73 11.21 -12.67 11.49
CA VAL A 73 11.72 -11.65 10.58
C VAL A 73 11.67 -10.28 11.26
N ASP A 74 12.62 -9.41 10.97
CA ASP A 74 12.64 -8.07 11.54
C ASP A 74 11.39 -7.27 11.12
N ARG A 75 10.89 -6.45 12.05
CA ARG A 75 9.63 -5.72 11.86
C ARG A 75 9.67 -4.77 10.65
N PRO A 76 10.74 -4.01 10.37
CA PRO A 76 10.84 -3.17 9.18
C PRO A 76 10.75 -3.98 7.87
N ALA A 77 11.48 -5.09 7.74
CA ALA A 77 11.42 -5.94 6.55
C ALA A 77 10.03 -6.57 6.40
N ALA A 78 9.43 -7.04 7.50
CA ALA A 78 8.08 -7.58 7.50
C ALA A 78 7.04 -6.57 6.97
N LEU A 79 7.14 -5.30 7.35
CA LEU A 79 6.27 -4.24 6.84
C LEU A 79 6.45 -3.98 5.35
N HIS A 80 7.69 -3.93 4.85
CA HIS A 80 7.95 -3.81 3.41
C HIS A 80 7.37 -5.00 2.65
N TRP A 81 7.53 -6.22 3.16
CA TRP A 81 6.98 -7.43 2.56
C TRP A 81 5.45 -7.43 2.50
N ALA A 82 4.80 -7.09 3.62
CA ALA A 82 3.34 -7.00 3.68
C ALA A 82 2.78 -5.92 2.76
N ALA A 83 3.44 -4.76 2.69
CA ALA A 83 3.07 -3.67 1.80
C ALA A 83 3.22 -4.08 0.32
N ALA A 84 4.33 -4.71 -0.05
CA ALA A 84 4.56 -5.17 -1.42
C ALA A 84 3.49 -6.18 -1.87
N ILE A 85 3.15 -7.15 -1.02
CA ILE A 85 2.09 -8.14 -1.30
C ILE A 85 0.73 -7.46 -1.49
N GLU A 86 0.39 -6.50 -0.62
CA GLU A 86 -0.89 -5.80 -0.70
C GLU A 86 -0.96 -4.90 -1.93
N VAL A 87 0.13 -4.19 -2.27
CA VAL A 87 0.20 -3.37 -3.48
C VAL A 87 0.06 -4.23 -4.73
N LEU A 88 0.76 -5.36 -4.80
CA LEU A 88 0.65 -6.30 -5.92
C LEU A 88 -0.77 -6.85 -6.06
N HIS A 89 -1.42 -7.19 -4.94
CA HIS A 89 -2.83 -7.59 -4.95
C HIS A 89 -3.75 -6.49 -5.47
N ASN A 90 -3.56 -5.24 -5.06
CA ASN A 90 -4.42 -4.14 -5.53
C ASN A 90 -4.15 -3.85 -7.01
N ALA A 91 -2.92 -3.99 -7.49
CA ALA A 91 -2.60 -3.92 -8.93
C ALA A 91 -3.35 -5.00 -9.74
N SER A 92 -3.44 -6.23 -9.23
CA SER A 92 -4.22 -7.28 -9.90
C SER A 92 -5.71 -6.92 -9.97
N LEU A 93 -6.28 -6.33 -8.90
CA LEU A 93 -7.68 -5.90 -8.90
C LEU A 93 -7.99 -4.82 -9.95
N VAL A 94 -7.05 -3.91 -10.19
CA VAL A 94 -7.17 -2.89 -11.25
C VAL A 94 -7.17 -3.56 -12.62
N HIS A 95 -6.31 -4.56 -12.84
CA HIS A 95 -6.26 -5.32 -14.07
C HIS A 95 -7.55 -6.14 -14.27
N ASP A 96 -8.02 -6.82 -13.24
CA ASP A 96 -9.28 -7.57 -13.24
C ASP A 96 -10.47 -6.65 -13.57
N ASP A 97 -10.52 -5.43 -12.99
CA ASP A 97 -11.57 -4.46 -13.29
C ASP A 97 -11.66 -4.12 -14.78
N ILE A 98 -10.51 -4.07 -15.48
CA ILE A 98 -10.45 -3.82 -16.93
C ILE A 98 -10.91 -5.05 -17.73
N CYS A 99 -10.38 -6.22 -17.37
CA CYS A 99 -10.69 -7.49 -18.03
C CYS A 99 -12.18 -7.84 -17.93
N ASP A 100 -12.77 -7.63 -16.76
CA ASP A 100 -14.17 -7.96 -16.46
C ASP A 100 -15.13 -6.84 -16.88
N GLY A 101 -14.61 -5.64 -17.17
CA GLY A 101 -15.44 -4.47 -17.48
C GLY A 101 -16.15 -3.88 -16.25
N ASP A 102 -15.67 -4.18 -15.04
CA ASP A 102 -16.20 -3.67 -13.78
C ASP A 102 -15.96 -2.15 -13.65
N GLN A 103 -17.02 -1.36 -13.79
CA GLN A 103 -16.92 0.11 -13.68
C GLN A 103 -16.84 0.61 -12.24
N LEU A 104 -17.11 -0.25 -11.25
CA LEU A 104 -17.16 0.10 -9.84
C LEU A 104 -16.34 -0.88 -9.00
N ARG A 105 -15.56 -0.34 -8.06
CA ARG A 105 -14.84 -1.10 -7.04
C ARG A 105 -15.12 -0.50 -5.67
N ARG A 106 -15.60 -1.33 -4.73
CA ARG A 106 -15.95 -0.92 -3.36
C ARG A 106 -16.90 0.31 -3.32
N GLY A 107 -17.88 0.34 -4.23
CA GLY A 107 -18.87 1.42 -4.33
C GLY A 107 -18.35 2.73 -4.94
N ARG A 108 -17.13 2.76 -5.47
CA ARG A 108 -16.51 3.92 -6.13
C ARG A 108 -16.18 3.58 -7.59
N PRO A 109 -16.08 4.57 -8.49
CA PRO A 109 -15.56 4.34 -9.84
C PRO A 109 -14.24 3.58 -9.82
N ALA A 110 -14.14 2.48 -10.57
CA ALA A 110 -12.89 1.76 -10.77
C ALA A 110 -11.85 2.69 -11.45
N VAL A 111 -10.56 2.39 -11.31
CA VAL A 111 -9.48 3.26 -11.80
C VAL A 111 -9.63 3.51 -13.30
N TRP A 112 -9.80 2.44 -14.10
CA TRP A 112 -9.94 2.56 -15.55
C TRP A 112 -11.22 3.31 -15.98
N SER A 113 -12.29 3.17 -15.21
CA SER A 113 -13.57 3.86 -15.45
C SER A 113 -13.45 5.37 -15.24
N LYS A 114 -12.64 5.79 -14.25
CA LYS A 114 -12.44 7.21 -13.92
C LYS A 114 -11.31 7.88 -14.70
N PHE A 115 -10.19 7.19 -14.90
CA PHE A 115 -8.95 7.77 -15.46
C PHE A 115 -8.63 7.27 -16.88
N GLY A 116 -9.42 6.34 -17.42
CA GLY A 116 -9.18 5.71 -18.71
C GLY A 116 -8.28 4.48 -18.61
N ARG A 117 -8.34 3.64 -19.66
CA ARG A 117 -7.59 2.37 -19.73
C ARG A 117 -6.09 2.59 -19.76
N ASP A 118 -5.61 3.61 -20.47
CA ASP A 118 -4.18 3.86 -20.64
C ASP A 118 -3.48 4.29 -19.35
N VAL A 119 -4.22 4.93 -18.42
CA VAL A 119 -3.70 5.26 -17.09
C VAL A 119 -3.71 4.03 -16.18
N ALA A 120 -4.76 3.22 -16.27
CA ALA A 120 -4.94 2.04 -15.42
C ALA A 120 -4.02 0.88 -15.83
N LEU A 121 -3.70 0.78 -17.12
CA LEU A 121 -2.75 -0.17 -17.70
C LEU A 121 -1.87 0.58 -18.72
N PRO A 122 -0.79 1.23 -18.24
CA PRO A 122 0.13 1.93 -19.12
C PRO A 122 0.76 0.96 -20.12
N SER A 123 0.61 1.24 -21.42
CA SER A 123 1.43 0.58 -22.42
C SER A 123 2.88 1.04 -22.24
N ALA A 124 3.85 0.12 -22.31
CA ALA A 124 5.27 0.41 -22.09
C ALA A 124 5.92 1.25 -23.22
N THR A 125 5.11 1.96 -24.01
CA THR A 125 5.51 2.73 -25.18
C THR A 125 5.17 4.20 -24.95
N GLY A 126 6.15 4.96 -24.46
CA GLY A 126 6.10 6.40 -24.29
C GLY A 126 7.50 6.96 -24.03
#